data_AF-A0A6S7I1A4-F1
#
_entry.id   AF-A0A6S7I1A4-F1
#
_cell.length_a   1.000
_cell.length_b   1.000
_cell.length_c   1.000
_cell.angle_alpha   90.00
_cell.angle_beta   90.00
_cell.angle_gamma   90.00
#
_symmetry.space_group_name_H-M   'P 1'
#
loop_
_entity.id
_entity.type
_entity.pdbx_description
1 polymer ?
#
loop_
_entity_poly.entity_id
_entity_poly.type
_entity_poly.pdbx_seq_one_letter_code
_entity_poly.pdbx_strand_id
1 'polypeptide(L)' 'MAWRCDGASECPDGSDEENCPPMARYKIMKCKKGSFVCSDDKSCIPAIWKCDGVKDCSGGSDEDPHICGNG' A
#
# COMPACT_ATOMS: atom_id res chain seq x y z
N MET A 1 -21.06 -10.24 7.11
CA MET A 1 -21.10 -9.04 6.25
C MET A 1 -19.71 -8.42 6.25
N ALA A 2 -18.75 -9.02 5.55
CA ALA A 2 -17.32 -8.66 5.66
C ALA A 2 -16.65 -8.37 4.30
N TRP A 3 -17.45 -8.21 3.23
CA TRP A 3 -17.01 -8.14 1.83
C TRP A 3 -17.39 -6.83 1.15
N ARG A 4 -17.67 -5.76 1.92
CA ARG A 4 -17.85 -4.43 1.34
C ARG A 4 -16.63 -3.61 1.71
N CYS A 5 -16.01 -3.00 0.71
CA CYS A 5 -14.91 -2.06 0.88
C CYS A 5 -13.73 -2.69 1.61
N ASP A 6 -13.42 -3.93 1.28
CA ASP A 6 -12.30 -4.67 1.85
C ASP A 6 -11.07 -4.67 0.93
N GLY A 7 -11.19 -4.09 -0.25
CA GLY A 7 -10.11 -3.95 -1.23
C GLY A 7 -10.00 -5.10 -2.22
N ALA A 8 -10.94 -6.05 -2.21
CA ALA A 8 -11.05 -7.10 -3.20
C ALA A 8 -12.40 -6.99 -3.91
N SER A 9 -12.37 -6.96 -5.25
CA SER A 9 -13.60 -7.04 -6.04
C SER A 9 -14.14 -8.48 -5.98
N GLU A 10 -14.97 -8.77 -4.99
CA GLU A 10 -15.62 -10.07 -4.83
C GLU A 10 -16.95 -10.13 -5.58
N CYS A 11 -17.55 -8.98 -5.89
CA CYS A 11 -18.70 -8.92 -6.81
C CYS A 11 -18.22 -8.83 -8.27
N PRO A 12 -18.88 -9.54 -9.22
CA PRO A 12 -18.51 -9.51 -10.64
C PRO A 12 -18.67 -8.14 -11.29
N ASP A 13 -19.47 -7.26 -10.69
CA ASP A 13 -19.70 -5.87 -11.11
C ASP A 13 -18.83 -4.88 -10.30
N GLY A 14 -17.96 -5.36 -9.40
CA GLY A 14 -17.08 -4.54 -8.55
C GLY A 14 -17.79 -3.59 -7.58
N SER A 15 -19.12 -3.68 -7.47
CA SER A 15 -19.95 -2.75 -6.71
C SER A 15 -19.71 -2.80 -5.20
N ASP A 16 -19.07 -3.85 -4.71
CA ASP A 16 -18.64 -4.01 -3.34
C ASP A 16 -17.53 -3.04 -2.93
N GLU A 17 -16.82 -2.49 -3.91
CA GLU A 17 -15.76 -1.50 -3.76
C GLU A 17 -16.18 -0.08 -4.25
N GLU A 18 -17.40 0.06 -4.78
CA GLU A 18 -17.99 1.31 -5.24
C GLU A 18 -18.69 2.05 -4.08
N ASN A 19 -18.56 3.39 -4.03
CA ASN A 19 -19.17 4.26 -3.01
C ASN A 19 -18.82 3.92 -1.54
N CYS A 20 -17.59 3.45 -1.32
CA CYS A 20 -17.08 3.18 0.01
C CYS A 20 -16.86 4.47 0.83
N PRO A 21 -17.19 4.48 2.14
CA PRO A 21 -16.89 5.62 3.00
C PRO A 21 -15.38 5.93 2.94
N PRO A 22 -14.94 7.18 3.17
CA PRO A 22 -13.53 7.55 3.07
C PRO A 22 -12.62 6.66 3.95
N MET A 23 -13.16 6.10 5.04
CA MET A 23 -12.46 5.15 5.90
C MET A 23 -12.37 3.70 5.36
N ALA A 24 -13.14 3.34 4.35
CA ALA A 24 -13.00 2.06 3.68
C ALA A 24 -12.26 2.21 2.34
N ARG A 25 -12.40 3.36 1.65
CA ARG A 25 -11.47 3.77 0.58
C ARG A 25 -10.03 3.92 1.07
N TYR A 26 -9.80 4.30 2.33
CA TYR A 26 -8.44 4.30 2.91
C TYR A 26 -7.84 2.89 2.94
N LYS A 27 -8.66 1.83 3.09
CA LYS A 27 -8.20 0.44 3.05
C LYS A 27 -7.87 -0.03 1.63
N ILE A 28 -8.58 0.48 0.62
CA ILE A 28 -8.34 0.21 -0.81
C ILE A 28 -7.06 0.91 -1.31
N MET A 29 -6.74 2.10 -0.78
CA MET A 29 -5.70 2.99 -1.32
C MET A 29 -4.43 3.11 -0.47
N LYS A 30 -4.43 2.68 0.80
CA LYS A 30 -3.18 2.56 1.55
C LYS A 30 -2.80 1.10 1.57
N CYS A 31 -1.84 0.77 0.70
CA CYS A 31 -1.08 -0.48 0.62
C CYS A 31 -1.45 -1.55 1.66
N LYS A 32 -1.74 -2.78 1.19
CA LYS A 32 -2.04 -3.98 1.99
C LYS A 32 -1.35 -3.96 3.37
N LYS A 33 -2.09 -4.19 4.45
CA LYS A 33 -1.58 -4.14 5.84
C LYS A 33 -0.19 -4.83 5.93
N GLY A 34 0.87 -4.03 6.13
CA GLY A 34 2.27 -4.51 6.03
C GLY A 34 2.99 -4.20 4.71
N SER A 35 2.59 -3.16 3.98
CA SER A 35 3.36 -2.60 2.85
C SER A 35 3.84 -1.18 3.14
N PHE A 36 4.99 -0.82 2.56
CA PHE A 36 5.63 0.48 2.66
C PHE A 36 5.20 1.35 1.48
N VAL A 37 4.90 2.63 1.77
CA VAL A 37 4.56 3.62 0.74
C VAL A 37 5.83 4.38 0.39
N CYS A 38 6.24 4.32 -0.87
CA CYS A 38 7.33 5.11 -1.39
C CYS A 38 7.06 6.61 -1.19
N SER A 39 8.03 7.36 -0.65
CA SER A 39 7.87 8.80 -0.45
C SER A 39 7.88 9.58 -1.77
N ASP A 40 8.64 9.09 -2.76
CA ASP A 40 8.77 9.72 -4.07
C ASP A 40 7.52 9.55 -4.94
N ASP A 41 7.12 8.30 -5.15
CA ASP A 41 6.14 7.95 -6.17
C ASP A 41 4.79 7.53 -5.57
N LYS A 42 4.71 7.41 -4.23
CA LYS A 42 3.53 6.89 -3.50
C LYS A 42 3.15 5.47 -3.91
N SER A 43 4.05 4.80 -4.63
CA SER A 43 3.99 3.40 -4.97
C SER A 43 4.01 2.54 -3.70
N CYS A 44 3.27 1.43 -3.74
CA CYS A 44 3.14 0.49 -2.64
C CYS A 44 4.08 -0.68 -2.85
N ILE A 45 5.07 -0.84 -1.99
CA ILE A 45 5.94 -2.01 -1.99
C ILE A 45 5.70 -2.85 -0.73
N PRO A 46 5.96 -4.16 -0.73
CA PRO A 46 5.96 -4.99 0.47
C PRO A 46 6.86 -4.37 1.56
N ALA A 47 6.44 -4.37 2.84
CA ALA A 47 7.27 -3.80 3.90
C ALA A 47 8.57 -4.60 4.14
N ILE A 48 8.65 -5.82 3.60
CA ILE A 48 9.86 -6.65 3.57
C ILE A 48 10.92 -6.11 2.59
N TRP A 49 10.52 -5.32 1.60
CA TRP A 49 11.40 -4.66 0.62
C TRP A 49 11.86 -3.29 1.11
N LYS A 50 11.35 -2.85 2.26
CA LYS A 50 11.93 -1.68 2.93
C LYS A 50 13.27 -2.11 3.52
N CYS A 51 14.36 -1.44 3.18
CA CYS A 51 15.70 -1.72 3.69
C CYS A 51 16.25 -3.11 3.32
N ASP A 52 15.91 -3.62 2.14
CA ASP A 52 16.35 -4.95 1.70
C ASP A 52 17.63 -4.91 0.84
N GLY A 53 18.15 -3.72 0.55
CA GLY A 53 19.31 -3.48 -0.30
C GLY A 53 18.98 -3.26 -1.78
N VAL A 54 17.69 -3.30 -2.17
CA VAL A 54 17.21 -3.14 -3.54
C VAL A 54 16.28 -1.93 -3.64
N LYS A 55 16.51 -1.07 -4.64
CA LYS A 55 15.61 0.06 -4.88
C LYS A 55 14.36 -0.40 -5.60
N ASP A 56 13.29 -0.66 -4.86
CA ASP A 56 11.97 -1.00 -5.39
C ASP A 56 11.10 0.24 -5.61
N CYS A 57 11.35 1.34 -4.89
CA CYS A 57 10.72 2.62 -5.21
C CYS A 57 11.41 3.33 -6.38
N SER A 58 10.64 4.05 -7.20
CA SER A 58 11.16 4.88 -8.31
C SER A 58 12.23 5.89 -7.89
N GLY A 59 12.17 6.37 -6.64
CA GLY A 59 13.19 7.26 -6.03
C GLY A 59 14.19 6.53 -5.12
N GLY A 60 14.07 5.22 -4.95
CA GLY A 60 14.83 4.44 -3.97
C GLY A 60 14.56 4.87 -2.52
N SER A 61 13.39 5.47 -2.27
CA SER A 61 13.02 6.00 -0.94
C SER A 61 12.86 4.90 0.12
N ASP A 62 12.59 3.67 -0.31
CA ASP A 62 12.61 2.45 0.50
C ASP A 62 14.00 2.09 1.01
N GLU A 63 15.03 2.43 0.25
CA GLU A 63 16.45 2.21 0.54
C GLU A 63 17.17 3.48 0.97
N ASP A 64 16.44 4.56 1.23
CA ASP A 64 17.04 5.82 1.60
C ASP A 64 17.65 5.72 3.01
N PRO A 65 18.92 6.10 3.21
CA PRO A 65 19.58 5.98 4.52
C PRO A 65 18.89 6.79 5.63
N HIS A 66 18.13 7.84 5.31
CA HIS A 66 17.32 8.57 6.29
C HIS A 66 16.03 7.83 6.67
N ILE A 67 15.51 6.97 5.79
CA ILE A 67 14.32 6.12 6.01
C ILE A 67 14.70 4.79 6.66
N CYS A 68 15.90 4.32 6.35
CA CYS A 68 16.49 3.07 6.80
C CYS A 68 17.42 3.21 8.02
N GLY A 69 17.50 4.41 8.59
CA GLY A 69 18.40 4.77 9.67
C GLY A 69 18.03 4.20 11.05
N ASN A 70 17.96 2.88 11.18
CA ASN A 70 18.14 2.23 12.48
C ASN A 70 18.85 0.88 12.31
N GLY A 71 20.18 0.91 12.50
CA GLY A 71 20.99 -0.28 12.76
C GLY A 71 20.66 -0.94 14.09
#